data_AF-X1AQG1-F1
#
_entry.id   AF-X1AQG1-F1
#
_cell.length_a   1.000
_cell.length_b   1.000
_cell.length_c   1.000
_cell.angle_alpha   90.00
_cell.angle_beta   90.00
_cell.angle_gamma   90.00
#
_symmetry.space_group_name_H-M   'P 1'
#
loop_
_entity.id
_entity.type
_entity.pdbx_description
1 polymer ?
#
loop_
_entity_poly.entity_id
_entity_poly.type
_entity_poly.pdbx_seq_one_letter_code
_entity_poly.pdbx_strand_id
1 'polypeptide(L)'
;MKMETLNLLKKLQKKFGVKGRPSGPFGKIVQKLLALSFHEIGFTNIVERAVQGVDIDVTGALNQKFALEVKTTEKLSVSLSSDNVDALRDRTKDGYLPVIAVLRLSPLEDWILAKISLEEIPVGEVLIEKLRRYRMRDLESQISSVFDLVVKYHFNETLKRGEQYLNEQLSKVRILTK
;
A
#
# COMPACT_ATOMS: atom_id res chain seq x y z
N MET A 1 -9.84 8.94 4.62
CA MET A 1 -10.10 8.85 3.16
C MET A 1 -11.49 9.45 2.87
N LYS A 2 -11.66 10.14 1.73
CA LYS A 2 -12.98 10.67 1.35
C LYS A 2 -13.99 9.55 1.06
N MET A 3 -15.27 9.81 1.34
CA MET A 3 -16.37 8.88 1.04
C MET A 3 -16.48 8.54 -0.46
N GLU A 4 -16.18 9.51 -1.33
CA GLU A 4 -16.12 9.29 -2.78
C GLU A 4 -15.08 8.21 -3.12
N THR A 5 -13.85 8.36 -2.62
CA THR A 5 -12.76 7.39 -2.80
C THR A 5 -13.13 6.01 -2.29
N LEU A 6 -13.73 5.92 -1.10
CA LEU A 6 -14.20 4.64 -0.55
C LEU A 6 -15.17 3.94 -1.51
N ASN A 7 -16.12 4.69 -2.08
CA ASN A 7 -17.09 4.14 -3.03
C ASN A 7 -16.43 3.68 -4.34
N LEU A 8 -15.43 4.42 -4.83
CA LEU A 8 -14.65 4.02 -6.01
C LEU A 8 -13.86 2.74 -5.75
N LEU A 9 -13.16 2.65 -4.61
CA LEU A 9 -12.44 1.44 -4.21
C LEU A 9 -13.37 0.25 -4.03
N LYS A 10 -14.55 0.43 -3.44
CA LYS A 10 -15.56 -0.64 -3.33
C LYS A 10 -16.06 -1.11 -4.70
N LYS A 11 -16.19 -0.22 -5.68
CA LYS A 11 -16.51 -0.60 -7.07
C LYS A 11 -15.39 -1.43 -7.71
N LEU A 12 -14.13 -1.03 -7.51
CA LEU A 12 -12.97 -1.80 -7.96
C LEU A 12 -12.90 -3.16 -7.25
N GLN A 13 -13.14 -3.21 -5.94
CA GLN A 13 -13.17 -4.44 -5.16
C GLN A 13 -14.31 -5.36 -5.59
N LYS A 14 -15.48 -4.83 -5.92
CA LYS A 14 -16.59 -5.63 -6.46
C LYS A 14 -16.23 -6.29 -7.80
N LYS A 15 -15.43 -5.61 -8.63
CA LYS A 15 -15.03 -6.12 -9.95
C LYS A 15 -13.81 -7.06 -9.91
N PHE A 16 -12.79 -6.70 -9.13
CA PHE A 16 -11.48 -7.36 -9.12
C PHE A 16 -11.16 -8.09 -7.82
N GLY A 17 -12.03 -8.00 -6.83
CA GLY A 17 -11.91 -8.74 -5.58
C GLY A 17 -12.25 -10.21 -5.79
N VAL A 18 -11.50 -11.08 -5.13
CA VAL A 18 -11.77 -12.51 -5.09
C VAL A 18 -12.17 -12.86 -3.66
N LYS A 19 -13.36 -13.43 -3.48
CA LYS A 19 -13.84 -13.86 -2.16
C LYS A 19 -12.81 -14.77 -1.50
N GLY A 20 -12.39 -14.43 -0.28
CA GLY A 20 -11.44 -15.24 0.51
C GLY A 20 -9.96 -15.10 0.12
N ARG A 21 -9.58 -14.23 -0.83
CA ARG A 21 -8.17 -13.96 -1.17
C ARG A 21 -7.81 -12.50 -0.87
N PRO A 22 -7.10 -12.23 0.24
CA PRO A 22 -6.58 -10.90 0.55
C PRO A 22 -5.62 -10.36 -0.53
N SER A 23 -4.81 -11.25 -1.10
CA SER A 23 -3.82 -10.97 -2.16
C SER A 23 -4.39 -11.08 -3.57
N GLY A 24 -5.67 -10.73 -3.76
CA GLY A 24 -6.32 -10.76 -5.08
C GLY A 24 -5.93 -9.59 -5.99
N PRO A 25 -6.38 -9.57 -7.25
CA PRO A 25 -6.11 -8.49 -8.21
C PRO A 25 -6.48 -7.09 -7.67
N PHE A 26 -7.51 -6.99 -6.84
CA PHE A 26 -7.86 -5.73 -6.15
C PHE A 26 -6.75 -5.23 -5.21
N GLY A 27 -6.12 -6.10 -4.42
CA GLY A 27 -5.03 -5.72 -3.53
C GLY A 27 -3.85 -5.13 -4.30
N LYS A 28 -3.50 -5.76 -5.43
CA LYS A 28 -2.45 -5.25 -6.33
C LYS A 28 -2.81 -3.94 -7.01
N ILE A 29 -4.08 -3.74 -7.38
CA ILE A 29 -4.57 -2.43 -7.83
C ILE A 29 -4.33 -1.34 -6.78
N VAL A 30 -4.69 -1.60 -5.51
CA VAL A 30 -4.52 -0.61 -4.43
C VAL A 30 -3.03 -0.35 -4.14
N GLN A 31 -2.20 -1.39 -4.16
CA GLN A 31 -0.74 -1.28 -4.03
C GLN A 31 -0.15 -0.34 -5.10
N LYS A 32 -0.55 -0.52 -6.36
CA LYS A 32 -0.07 0.32 -7.48
C LYS A 32 -0.56 1.77 -7.38
N LEU A 33 -1.79 1.98 -6.95
CA LEU A 33 -2.32 3.32 -6.66
C LEU A 33 -1.56 3.98 -5.51
N LEU A 34 -1.17 3.22 -4.48
CA LEU A 34 -0.34 3.73 -3.39
C LEU A 34 1.07 4.09 -3.89
N ALA A 35 1.69 3.27 -4.75
CA ALA A 35 2.99 3.57 -5.35
C ALA A 35 2.97 4.87 -6.17
N LEU A 36 1.91 5.08 -6.98
CA LEU A 36 1.68 6.35 -7.69
C LEU A 36 1.51 7.52 -6.70
N SER A 37 0.81 7.31 -5.58
CA SER A 37 0.64 8.35 -4.57
C SER A 37 1.96 8.77 -3.92
N PHE A 38 2.87 7.82 -3.67
CA PHE A 38 4.22 8.13 -3.21
C PHE A 38 5.00 8.96 -4.23
N HIS A 39 4.87 8.66 -5.53
CA HIS A 39 5.49 9.45 -6.58
C HIS A 39 4.98 10.90 -6.58
N GLU A 40 3.66 11.09 -6.49
CA GLU A 40 3.03 12.41 -6.47
C GLU A 40 3.45 13.27 -5.25
N ILE A 41 3.80 12.65 -4.10
CA ILE A 41 4.36 13.37 -2.94
C ILE A 41 5.90 13.47 -2.97
N GLY A 42 6.55 13.20 -4.10
CA GLY A 42 7.97 13.45 -4.32
C GLY A 42 8.92 12.34 -3.86
N PHE A 43 8.41 11.15 -3.54
CA PHE A 43 9.29 10.00 -3.31
C PHE A 43 9.88 9.51 -4.64
N THR A 44 11.10 8.99 -4.56
CA THR A 44 11.89 8.51 -5.71
C THR A 44 12.36 7.07 -5.49
N ASN A 45 13.01 6.49 -6.49
CA ASN A 45 13.49 5.10 -6.47
C ASN A 45 12.41 4.08 -6.08
N ILE A 46 11.18 4.31 -6.55
CA ILE A 46 10.04 3.49 -6.19
C ILE A 46 10.13 2.16 -6.94
N VAL A 47 10.03 1.06 -6.19
CA VAL A 47 9.97 -0.30 -6.75
C VAL A 47 8.68 -0.95 -6.26
N GLU A 48 7.78 -1.29 -7.17
CA GLU A 48 6.57 -2.06 -6.88
C GLU A 48 6.80 -3.52 -7.26
N ARG A 49 6.45 -4.45 -6.37
CA ARG A 49 6.63 -5.89 -6.61
C ARG A 49 5.31 -6.64 -6.62
N ALA A 50 5.08 -7.40 -7.68
CA ALA A 50 3.85 -8.16 -7.83
C ALA A 50 3.90 -9.52 -7.12
N VAL A 51 5.09 -10.15 -7.01
CA VAL A 51 5.19 -11.57 -6.62
C VAL A 51 6.12 -11.83 -5.44
N GLN A 52 7.34 -11.28 -5.43
CA GLN A 52 8.36 -11.61 -4.43
C GLN A 52 8.88 -10.37 -3.70
N GLY A 53 9.23 -10.55 -2.42
CA GLY A 53 9.74 -9.48 -1.56
C GLY A 53 8.63 -8.57 -1.04
N VAL A 54 9.04 -7.38 -0.56
CA VAL A 54 8.10 -6.35 -0.08
C VAL A 54 7.34 -5.73 -1.26
N ASP A 55 6.10 -5.33 -0.99
CA ASP A 55 5.19 -4.79 -2.01
C ASP A 55 5.72 -3.50 -2.64
N ILE A 56 6.26 -2.58 -1.83
CA ILE A 56 6.78 -1.29 -2.32
C ILE A 56 8.05 -0.91 -1.58
N ASP A 57 9.11 -0.57 -2.31
CA ASP A 57 10.22 0.23 -1.79
C ASP A 57 10.07 1.68 -2.24
N VAL A 58 10.37 2.64 -1.36
CA VAL A 58 10.40 4.08 -1.70
C VAL A 58 11.57 4.78 -1.03
N THR A 59 12.07 5.86 -1.63
CA THR A 59 13.10 6.75 -1.04
C THR A 59 12.59 8.19 -0.98
N GLY A 60 12.53 8.77 0.22
CA GLY A 60 12.10 10.16 0.44
C GLY A 60 13.23 11.18 0.27
N ALA A 61 12.88 12.48 0.36
CA ALA A 61 13.78 13.61 0.09
C ALA A 61 15.06 13.67 0.95
N LEU A 62 15.05 13.06 2.14
CA LEU A 62 16.21 12.98 3.05
C LEU A 62 16.91 11.61 2.97
N ASN A 63 16.81 10.92 1.83
CA ASN A 63 17.31 9.56 1.63
C ASN A 63 16.74 8.54 2.64
N GLN A 64 15.57 8.84 3.21
CA GLN A 64 14.84 7.92 4.07
C GLN A 64 14.22 6.83 3.19
N LYS A 65 14.57 5.58 3.46
CA LYS A 65 14.14 4.43 2.67
C LYS A 65 13.07 3.67 3.44
N PHE A 66 11.93 3.40 2.82
CA PHE A 66 10.86 2.60 3.41
C PHE A 66 10.57 1.38 2.56
N ALA A 67 10.48 0.22 3.21
CA ALA A 67 10.04 -1.03 2.63
C ALA A 67 8.65 -1.33 3.18
N LEU A 68 7.65 -1.40 2.30
CA LEU A 68 6.25 -1.46 2.65
C LEU A 68 5.68 -2.84 2.34
N GLU A 69 4.98 -3.41 3.31
CA GLU A 69 3.98 -4.46 3.10
C GLU A 69 2.59 -3.82 3.09
N VAL A 70 1.81 -4.03 2.03
CA VAL A 70 0.53 -3.35 1.80
C VAL A 70 -0.63 -4.30 2.04
N LYS A 71 -1.53 -3.93 2.97
CA LYS A 71 -2.73 -4.71 3.30
C LYS A 71 -4.00 -3.88 3.12
N THR A 72 -4.96 -4.46 2.41
CA THR A 72 -6.32 -3.93 2.32
C THR A 72 -7.31 -4.89 2.96
N THR A 73 -8.30 -4.38 3.69
CA THR A 73 -9.28 -5.23 4.39
C THR A 73 -10.61 -4.50 4.62
N GLU A 74 -11.69 -5.24 4.83
CA GLU A 74 -12.93 -4.69 5.42
C GLU A 74 -13.03 -4.99 6.93
N LYS A 75 -12.18 -5.89 7.43
CA LYS A 75 -12.16 -6.36 8.82
C LYS A 75 -11.37 -5.40 9.72
N LEU A 76 -11.42 -5.68 11.03
CA LEU A 76 -10.63 -4.99 12.06
C LEU A 76 -9.18 -5.50 12.16
N SER A 77 -8.85 -6.56 11.44
CA SER A 77 -7.54 -7.19 11.40
C SER A 77 -7.02 -7.36 9.98
N VAL A 78 -5.70 -7.52 9.90
CA VAL A 78 -4.96 -7.95 8.71
C VAL A 78 -4.08 -9.15 9.04
N SER A 79 -3.86 -10.01 8.06
CA SER A 79 -2.95 -11.15 8.19
C SER A 79 -1.57 -10.79 7.67
N LEU A 80 -0.53 -11.12 8.43
CA LEU A 80 0.88 -11.00 8.01
C LEU A 80 1.52 -12.38 8.04
N SER A 81 1.99 -12.86 6.89
CA SER A 81 2.70 -14.14 6.82
C SER A 81 4.13 -14.01 7.33
N SER A 82 4.77 -15.16 7.64
CA SER A 82 6.22 -15.22 7.88
C SER A 82 6.98 -14.59 6.72
N ASP A 83 6.60 -14.92 5.48
CA ASP A 83 7.28 -14.45 4.27
C ASP A 83 7.22 -12.93 4.13
N ASN A 84 6.11 -12.30 4.53
CA ASN A 84 6.01 -10.84 4.57
C ASN A 84 7.01 -10.24 5.57
N VAL A 85 7.10 -10.83 6.77
CA VAL A 85 8.01 -10.38 7.83
C VAL A 85 9.47 -10.60 7.44
N ASP A 86 9.79 -11.73 6.83
CA ASP A 86 11.13 -12.06 6.38
C ASP A 86 11.56 -11.13 5.23
N ALA A 87 10.67 -10.84 4.28
CA ALA A 87 10.94 -9.86 3.23
C ALA A 87 11.21 -8.45 3.80
N LEU A 88 10.41 -8.00 4.79
CA LEU A 88 10.65 -6.72 5.48
C LEU A 88 12.00 -6.71 6.21
N ARG A 89 12.33 -7.80 6.91
CA ARG A 89 13.61 -7.98 7.61
C ARG A 89 14.78 -7.94 6.64
N ASP A 90 14.69 -8.63 5.51
CA ASP A 90 15.75 -8.66 4.51
C ASP A 90 16.05 -7.26 3.95
N ARG A 91 15.03 -6.44 3.70
CA ARG A 91 15.23 -5.06 3.21
C ARG A 91 15.96 -4.16 4.20
N THR A 92 15.95 -4.48 5.49
CA THR A 92 16.71 -3.68 6.48
C THR A 92 18.23 -3.79 6.28
N LYS A 93 18.71 -4.89 5.69
CA LYS A 93 20.13 -5.06 5.30
C LYS A 93 20.56 -4.00 4.28
N ASP A 94 19.62 -3.47 3.50
CA ASP A 94 19.83 -2.42 2.51
C ASP A 94 19.51 -1.00 3.04
N GLY A 95 19.28 -0.88 4.36
CA GLY A 95 18.98 0.37 5.05
C GLY A 95 17.54 0.84 4.93
N TYR A 96 16.60 -0.04 4.53
CA TYR A 96 15.18 0.29 4.50
C TYR A 96 14.53 0.13 5.87
N LEU A 97 13.67 1.07 6.24
CA LEU A 97 12.82 0.99 7.42
C LEU A 97 11.55 0.19 7.07
N PRO A 98 11.22 -0.86 7.83
CA PRO A 98 10.05 -1.67 7.56
C PRO A 98 8.76 -0.92 7.96
N VAL A 99 7.78 -0.95 7.07
CA VAL A 99 6.49 -0.27 7.23
C VAL A 99 5.37 -1.23 6.86
N ILE A 100 4.35 -1.31 7.71
CA ILE A 100 3.10 -1.97 7.38
C ILE A 100 2.09 -0.90 6.99
N ALA A 101 1.69 -0.90 5.72
CA ALA A 101 0.71 0.02 5.17
C ALA A 101 -0.66 -0.66 5.13
N VAL A 102 -1.60 -0.18 5.93
CA VAL A 102 -2.94 -0.77 6.02
C VAL A 102 -4.00 0.23 5.59
N LEU A 103 -4.90 -0.21 4.71
CA LEU A 103 -6.12 0.49 4.37
C LEU A 103 -7.34 -0.37 4.67
N ARG A 104 -8.16 0.08 5.61
CA ARG A 104 -9.47 -0.53 5.87
C ARG A 104 -10.56 0.15 5.03
N LEU A 105 -11.33 -0.61 4.27
CA LEU A 105 -12.41 -0.13 3.41
C LEU A 105 -13.71 0.10 4.19
N SER A 106 -13.65 1.01 5.14
CA SER A 106 -14.78 1.41 6.00
C SER A 106 -14.89 2.94 6.06
N PRO A 107 -16.09 3.51 6.32
CA PRO A 107 -16.23 4.95 6.54
C PRO A 107 -15.28 5.45 7.62
N LEU A 108 -14.77 6.67 7.44
CA LEU A 108 -13.86 7.37 8.36
C LEU A 108 -12.48 6.71 8.58
N GLU A 109 -12.18 5.61 7.89
CA GLU A 109 -10.84 5.03 7.90
C GLU A 109 -9.92 5.72 6.88
N ASP A 110 -8.63 5.61 7.13
CA ASP A 110 -7.57 6.12 6.26
C ASP A 110 -6.36 5.19 6.28
N TRP A 111 -5.34 5.51 5.48
CA TRP A 111 -4.06 4.83 5.53
C TRP A 111 -3.46 4.90 6.93
N ILE A 112 -3.05 3.73 7.42
CA ILE A 112 -2.17 3.58 8.56
C ILE A 112 -0.83 3.14 8.02
N LEU A 113 0.20 3.95 8.22
CA LEU A 113 1.58 3.64 7.89
C LEU A 113 2.32 3.40 9.19
N ALA A 114 2.47 2.14 9.56
CA ALA A 114 3.07 1.73 10.83
C ALA A 114 4.55 1.38 10.63
N LYS A 115 5.47 2.20 11.15
CA LYS A 115 6.91 1.89 11.19
C LYS A 115 7.20 1.04 12.41
N ILE A 116 7.38 -0.27 12.21
CA ILE A 116 7.50 -1.24 13.31
C ILE A 116 8.97 -1.64 13.50
N SER A 117 9.43 -1.80 14.74
CA SER A 117 10.77 -2.35 14.99
C SER A 117 10.84 -3.82 14.57
N LEU A 118 12.01 -4.30 14.16
CA LEU A 118 12.19 -5.66 13.63
C LEU A 118 11.80 -6.76 14.64
N GLU A 119 12.03 -6.50 15.91
CA GLU A 119 11.73 -7.36 17.05
C GLU A 119 10.22 -7.40 17.35
N GLU A 120 9.48 -6.41 16.88
CA GLU A 120 8.06 -6.22 17.16
C GLU A 120 7.16 -6.52 15.94
N ILE A 121 7.72 -6.86 14.78
CA ILE A 121 6.94 -7.16 13.57
C ILE A 121 6.06 -8.40 13.86
N PRO A 122 4.72 -8.23 13.88
CA PRO A 122 3.83 -9.32 14.23
C PRO A 122 3.66 -10.30 13.06
N VAL A 123 3.49 -11.59 13.38
CA VAL A 123 3.11 -12.66 12.44
C VAL A 123 1.70 -13.15 12.80
N GLY A 124 0.90 -13.47 11.79
CA GLY A 124 -0.48 -13.95 11.93
C GLY A 124 -1.50 -12.82 11.84
N GLU A 125 -2.64 -13.00 12.53
CA GLU A 125 -3.71 -12.00 12.54
C GLU A 125 -3.40 -10.86 13.51
N VAL A 126 -3.40 -9.63 12.97
CA VAL A 126 -3.03 -8.42 13.70
C VAL A 126 -4.19 -7.44 13.69
N LEU A 127 -4.63 -7.05 14.87
CA LEU A 127 -5.61 -5.98 15.03
C LEU A 127 -5.00 -4.67 14.54
N ILE A 128 -5.72 -3.98 13.65
CA ILE A 128 -5.30 -2.69 13.10
C ILE A 128 -5.01 -1.67 14.21
N GLU A 129 -5.77 -1.73 15.30
CA GLU A 129 -5.58 -0.84 16.45
C GLU A 129 -4.18 -0.97 17.08
N LYS A 130 -3.59 -2.17 17.09
CA LYS A 130 -2.22 -2.39 17.60
C LYS A 130 -1.17 -1.71 16.73
N LEU A 131 -1.46 -1.47 15.45
CA LEU A 131 -0.56 -0.76 14.54
C LEU A 131 -0.59 0.76 14.78
N ARG A 132 -1.65 1.30 15.40
CA ARG A 132 -1.83 2.75 15.57
C ARG A 132 -0.75 3.41 16.44
N ARG A 133 -0.11 2.66 17.33
CA ARG A 133 1.00 3.16 18.17
C ARG A 133 2.28 3.45 17.37
N TYR A 134 2.40 2.92 16.15
CA TYR A 134 3.58 3.03 15.29
C TYR A 134 3.39 3.99 14.10
N ARG A 135 2.30 4.77 14.12
CA ARG A 135 1.87 5.59 12.98
C ARG A 135 2.86 6.66 12.61
N MET A 136 3.12 6.75 11.32
CA MET A 136 3.86 7.83 10.68
C MET A 136 2.88 8.94 10.28
N ARG A 137 2.32 9.65 11.27
CA ARG A 137 1.19 10.59 11.06
C ARG A 137 1.45 11.65 9.98
N ASP A 138 2.67 12.18 9.91
CA ASP A 138 3.03 13.20 8.93
C ASP A 138 3.00 12.64 7.50
N LEU A 139 3.44 11.40 7.31
CA LEU A 139 3.42 10.73 6.02
C LEU A 139 2.00 10.28 5.65
N GLU A 140 1.23 9.78 6.61
CA GLU A 140 -0.18 9.45 6.44
C GLU A 140 -0.97 10.68 5.97
N SER A 141 -0.79 11.84 6.62
CA SER A 141 -1.49 13.07 6.23
C SER A 141 -1.18 13.51 4.80
N GLN A 142 0.05 13.33 4.33
CA GLN A 142 0.45 13.65 2.95
C GLN A 142 -0.14 12.65 1.95
N ILE A 143 -0.03 11.36 2.25
CA ILE A 143 -0.53 10.29 1.37
C ILE A 143 -2.05 10.34 1.26
N SER A 144 -2.80 10.55 2.34
CA SER A 144 -4.26 10.47 2.32
C SER A 144 -4.91 11.39 1.30
N SER A 145 -4.52 12.66 1.26
CA SER A 145 -5.09 13.62 0.30
C SER A 145 -4.71 13.31 -1.14
N VAL A 146 -3.48 12.84 -1.37
CA VAL A 146 -2.98 12.53 -2.70
C VAL A 146 -3.56 11.22 -3.22
N PHE A 147 -3.67 10.22 -2.37
CA PHE A 147 -4.28 8.94 -2.71
C PHE A 147 -5.73 9.10 -3.16
N ASP A 148 -6.52 9.97 -2.52
CA ASP A 148 -7.86 10.32 -2.99
C ASP A 148 -7.86 10.84 -4.45
N LEU A 149 -6.90 11.72 -4.79
CA LEU A 149 -6.77 12.28 -6.14
C LEU A 149 -6.32 11.23 -7.16
N VAL A 150 -5.31 10.43 -6.80
CA VAL A 150 -4.77 9.34 -7.62
C VAL A 150 -5.86 8.31 -7.95
N VAL A 151 -6.61 7.86 -6.93
CA VAL A 151 -7.74 6.94 -7.15
C VAL A 151 -8.75 7.55 -8.11
N LYS A 152 -9.16 8.80 -7.90
CA LYS A 152 -10.14 9.47 -8.75
C LYS A 152 -9.67 9.61 -10.20
N TYR A 153 -8.43 10.03 -10.39
CA TYR A 153 -7.82 10.25 -11.70
C TYR A 153 -7.72 8.94 -12.50
N HIS A 154 -7.28 7.86 -11.85
CA HIS A 154 -7.07 6.56 -12.51
C HIS A 154 -8.32 5.67 -12.58
N PHE A 155 -9.38 6.00 -11.84
CA PHE A 155 -10.52 5.11 -11.61
C PHE A 155 -11.12 4.52 -12.88
N ASN A 156 -11.47 5.35 -13.87
CA ASN A 156 -12.24 4.88 -15.04
C ASN A 156 -11.46 3.86 -15.88
N GLU A 157 -10.18 4.10 -16.10
CA GLU A 157 -9.33 3.22 -16.91
C GLU A 157 -8.89 1.98 -16.11
N THR A 158 -8.60 2.12 -14.82
CA THR A 158 -8.41 0.97 -13.93
C THR A 158 -9.67 0.10 -13.86
N LEU A 159 -10.87 0.69 -13.83
CA LEU A 159 -12.11 -0.08 -13.82
C LEU A 159 -12.27 -0.89 -15.11
N LYS A 160 -11.85 -0.36 -16.26
CA LYS A 160 -11.94 -1.07 -17.55
C LYS A 160 -10.87 -2.15 -17.70
N ARG A 161 -9.61 -1.81 -17.40
CA ARG A 161 -8.41 -2.58 -17.80
C ARG A 161 -7.65 -3.20 -16.63
N GLY A 162 -8.06 -2.92 -15.38
CA GLY A 162 -7.44 -3.45 -14.17
C GLY A 162 -5.98 -3.03 -14.04
N GLU A 163 -5.14 -3.99 -13.63
CA GLU A 163 -3.71 -3.79 -13.41
C GLU A 163 -2.94 -3.39 -14.67
N GLN A 164 -3.38 -3.80 -15.86
CA GLN A 164 -2.69 -3.48 -17.11
C GLN A 164 -2.53 -1.96 -17.28
N TYR A 165 -3.60 -1.20 -17.06
CA TYR A 165 -3.55 0.26 -17.15
C TYR A 165 -2.60 0.87 -16.11
N LEU A 166 -2.60 0.35 -14.89
CA LEU A 166 -1.74 0.86 -13.82
C LEU A 166 -0.27 0.54 -14.09
N ASN A 167 0.05 -0.64 -14.63
CA ASN A 167 1.41 -0.98 -15.06
C ASN A 167 1.95 0.02 -16.09
N GLU A 168 1.11 0.44 -17.03
CA GLU A 168 1.47 1.49 -18.00
C GLU A 168 1.72 2.83 -17.32
N GLN A 169 0.91 3.22 -16.31
CA GLN A 169 1.13 4.48 -15.59
C GLN A 169 2.41 4.44 -14.76
N LEU A 170 2.68 3.34 -14.05
CA LEU A 170 3.92 3.14 -13.29
C LEU A 170 5.15 3.27 -14.21
N SER A 171 5.10 2.64 -15.39
CA SER A 171 6.18 2.74 -16.38
C SER A 171 6.40 4.18 -16.86
N LYS A 172 5.34 4.95 -17.13
CA LYS A 172 5.43 6.35 -17.55
C LYS A 172 6.13 7.24 -16.53
N VAL A 173 5.90 7.01 -15.25
CA VAL A 173 6.54 7.76 -14.15
C VAL A 173 7.83 7.12 -13.65
N ARG A 174 8.37 6.13 -14.38
CA ARG A 174 9.63 5.43 -14.09
C ARG A 174 9.63 4.70 -12.74
N ILE A 175 8.48 4.24 -12.27
CA ILE A 175 8.38 3.31 -11.15
C ILE A 175 8.77 1.92 -11.66
N LEU A 176 9.73 1.27 -11.01
CA LEU A 176 10.20 -0.05 -11.41
C LEU A 176 9.19 -1.11 -10.96
N THR A 177 8.74 -1.95 -11.88
CA THR A 177 7.88 -3.10 -11.57
C THR A 177 8.71 -4.38 -11.61
N LYS A 178 8.68 -5.19 -10.54
CA LYS A 178 9.41 -6.46 -10.44
C LYS A 178 8.51 -7.64 -10.04
#